data_AF-A0A225EA26-F1
#
_entry.id   AF-A0A225EA26-F1
#
_cell.length_a   1.000
_cell.length_b   1.000
_cell.length_c   1.000
_cell.angle_alpha   90.00
_cell.angle_beta   90.00
_cell.angle_gamma   90.00
#
_symmetry.space_group_name_H-M   'P 1'
#
loop_
_entity.id
_entity.type
_entity.pdbx_description
1 polymer ?
#
loop_
_entity_poly.entity_id
_entity_poly.type
_entity_poly.pdbx_seq_one_letter_code
_entity_poly.pdbx_strand_id
1 'polypeptide(L)'
;MSDEAAFLRAILASPGDATTRLVYADWLEEHDDTRRAEFLRIDTEVERLKGEGKSDPASEGRLGELSAAVDPAWLALVTILGHPFLEPFTGERFCYSEPPALPFADRIGTRGGVAVFETQFTDPRAWAQGLPEDLRFLSTLELGECAYGAASVPVYPFICELGVDRWPLTAADVLAALKAHQFRSAHIRTLDATTIPYPGYHMGSDNDEIHNDFSDQYIFEHEEVDEFEGTHGVLKRYVGGPLWYVLLHPTRDDGFAAAYVILLAVGRSPHGSRLVGVITQQMCHSLCE
;
A
#
# COMPACT_ATOMS: atom_id res chain seq x y z
N MET A 1 2.47 -13.24 25.23
CA MET A 1 1.56 -12.99 24.09
C MET A 1 0.21 -12.72 24.71
N SER A 2 -0.41 -11.56 24.46
CA SER A 2 -1.76 -11.29 24.98
C SER A 2 -2.78 -12.18 24.25
N ASP A 3 -3.88 -12.51 24.93
CA ASP A 3 -4.96 -13.31 24.36
C ASP A 3 -5.61 -12.61 23.15
N GLU A 4 -5.67 -11.28 23.17
CA GLU A 4 -6.13 -10.44 22.05
C GLU A 4 -5.36 -10.67 20.74
N ALA A 5 -4.04 -10.87 20.83
CA ALA A 5 -3.19 -11.06 19.65
C ALA A 5 -3.57 -12.33 18.86
N ALA A 6 -4.22 -13.31 19.48
CA ALA A 6 -4.72 -14.50 18.77
C ALA A 6 -5.89 -14.13 17.82
N PHE A 7 -6.79 -13.25 18.26
CA PHE A 7 -7.91 -12.78 17.42
C PHE A 7 -7.44 -11.90 16.28
N LEU A 8 -6.48 -10.99 16.54
CA LEU A 8 -5.90 -10.16 15.48
C LEU A 8 -5.19 -11.00 14.41
N ARG A 9 -4.48 -12.06 14.82
CA ARG A 9 -3.89 -13.03 13.89
C ARG A 9 -4.94 -13.80 13.08
N ALA A 10 -6.06 -14.16 13.70
CA ALA A 10 -7.14 -14.84 13.01
C ALA A 10 -7.78 -13.93 11.95
N ILE A 11 -7.97 -12.65 12.26
CA ILE A 11 -8.47 -11.64 11.31
C ILE A 11 -7.54 -11.53 10.10
N LEU A 12 -6.22 -11.47 10.32
CA LEU A 12 -5.25 -11.46 9.22
C LEU A 12 -5.34 -12.73 8.37
N ALA A 13 -5.48 -13.90 9.01
CA ALA A 13 -5.53 -15.18 8.31
C ALA A 13 -6.78 -15.36 7.43
N SER A 14 -7.87 -14.68 7.79
CA SER A 14 -9.16 -14.75 7.09
C SER A 14 -9.77 -13.36 6.90
N PRO A 15 -9.19 -12.50 6.05
CA PRO A 15 -9.74 -11.16 5.79
C PRO A 15 -11.15 -11.26 5.19
N GLY A 16 -12.08 -10.47 5.71
CA GLY A 16 -13.49 -10.48 5.33
C GLY A 16 -14.34 -11.55 6.01
N ASP A 17 -13.77 -12.43 6.84
CA ASP A 17 -14.58 -13.40 7.60
C ASP A 17 -15.33 -12.73 8.75
N ALA A 18 -16.62 -12.47 8.51
CA ALA A 18 -17.56 -11.96 9.50
C ALA A 18 -17.54 -12.78 10.80
N THR A 19 -17.42 -14.11 10.71
CA THR A 19 -17.46 -14.98 11.89
C THR A 19 -16.28 -14.69 12.83
N THR A 20 -15.06 -14.63 12.28
CA THR A 20 -13.86 -14.30 13.05
C THR A 20 -13.96 -12.93 13.72
N ARG A 21 -14.48 -11.91 13.02
CA ARG A 21 -14.66 -10.57 13.59
C ARG A 21 -15.72 -10.54 14.70
N LEU A 22 -16.83 -11.27 14.55
CA LEU A 22 -17.90 -11.33 15.55
C LEU A 22 -17.46 -12.09 16.81
N VAL A 23 -16.72 -13.20 16.66
CA VAL A 23 -16.13 -13.93 17.79
C VAL A 23 -15.15 -13.04 18.56
N TYR A 24 -14.37 -12.21 17.86
CA TYR A 24 -13.52 -11.22 18.52
C TYR A 24 -14.33 -10.13 19.24
N ALA A 25 -15.43 -9.67 18.64
CA ALA A 25 -16.33 -8.71 19.29
C ALA A 25 -16.92 -9.27 20.60
N ASP A 26 -17.32 -10.54 20.63
CA ASP A 26 -17.81 -11.20 21.85
C ASP A 26 -16.72 -11.23 22.93
N TRP A 27 -15.49 -11.60 22.57
CA TRP A 27 -14.36 -11.58 23.50
C TRP A 27 -14.09 -10.16 24.03
N LEU A 28 -14.13 -9.12 23.19
CA LEU A 28 -13.94 -7.73 23.61
C LEU A 28 -15.01 -7.30 24.63
N GLU A 29 -16.27 -7.67 24.40
CA GLU A 29 -17.37 -7.36 25.32
C GLU A 29 -17.23 -8.07 26.67
N GLU A 30 -16.79 -9.33 26.68
CA GLU A 30 -16.47 -10.07 27.90
C GLU A 30 -15.31 -9.45 28.70
N HIS A 31 -14.48 -8.64 28.05
CA HIS A 31 -13.33 -7.93 28.64
C HIS A 31 -13.62 -6.43 28.83
N ASP A 32 -14.89 -6.04 28.95
CA ASP A 32 -15.37 -4.69 29.19
C ASP A 32 -15.03 -3.66 28.08
N ASP A 33 -14.64 -4.11 26.88
CA ASP A 33 -14.39 -3.27 25.71
C ASP A 33 -15.57 -3.26 24.74
N THR A 34 -16.71 -2.80 25.27
CA THR A 34 -17.99 -2.73 24.54
C THR A 34 -17.92 -1.85 23.29
N ARG A 35 -17.02 -0.85 23.26
CA ARG A 35 -16.87 0.07 22.14
C ARG A 35 -16.24 -0.60 20.93
N ARG A 36 -15.12 -1.30 21.10
CA ARG A 36 -14.48 -2.03 20.00
C ARG A 36 -15.35 -3.21 19.56
N ALA A 37 -16.06 -3.85 20.49
CA ALA A 37 -17.05 -4.87 20.16
C ALA A 37 -18.19 -4.35 19.29
N GLU A 38 -18.80 -3.21 19.67
CA GLU A 38 -19.85 -2.55 18.89
C GLU A 38 -19.33 -2.16 17.49
N PHE A 39 -18.13 -1.59 17.41
CA PHE A 39 -17.50 -1.22 16.14
C PHE A 39 -17.42 -2.40 15.18
N LEU A 40 -16.85 -3.54 15.62
CA LEU A 40 -16.68 -4.71 14.76
C LEU A 40 -18.01 -5.27 14.24
N ARG A 41 -19.06 -5.24 15.08
CA ARG A 41 -20.39 -5.71 14.69
C ARG A 41 -21.01 -4.82 13.62
N ILE A 42 -20.91 -3.50 13.79
CA ILE A 42 -21.45 -2.55 12.81
C ILE A 42 -20.62 -2.58 11.52
N ASP A 43 -19.29 -2.63 11.61
CA ASP A 43 -18.40 -2.68 10.43
C ASP A 43 -18.68 -3.93 9.59
N THR A 44 -18.84 -5.08 10.24
CA THR A 44 -19.21 -6.34 9.60
C THR A 44 -20.57 -6.24 8.88
N GLU A 45 -21.56 -5.60 9.50
CA GLU A 45 -22.89 -5.42 8.91
C GLU A 45 -22.86 -4.43 7.73
N VAL A 46 -22.12 -3.33 7.85
CA VAL A 46 -21.92 -2.36 6.77
C VAL A 46 -21.22 -3.00 5.58
N GLU A 47 -20.20 -3.83 5.81
CA GLU A 47 -19.51 -4.57 4.75
C GLU A 47 -20.48 -5.54 4.03
N ARG A 48 -21.29 -6.28 4.80
CA ARG A 48 -22.33 -7.18 4.25
C ARG A 48 -23.34 -6.42 3.39
N LEU A 49 -23.85 -5.29 3.88
CA LEU A 49 -24.80 -4.45 3.15
C LEU A 49 -24.20 -3.89 1.85
N LYS A 50 -22.95 -3.42 1.89
CA LYS A 50 -22.22 -2.95 0.70
C LYS A 50 -22.08 -4.07 -0.34
N GLY A 51 -21.78 -5.29 0.09
CA GLY A 51 -21.74 -6.47 -0.79
C GLY A 51 -23.08 -6.79 -1.45
N GLU A 52 -24.20 -6.39 -0.84
CA GLU A 52 -25.56 -6.50 -1.40
C GLU A 52 -25.98 -5.27 -2.23
N GLY A 53 -25.10 -4.29 -2.43
CA GLY A 53 -25.41 -3.03 -3.11
C GLY A 53 -26.35 -2.12 -2.30
N LYS A 54 -26.38 -2.30 -0.97
CA LYS A 54 -27.19 -1.50 -0.03
C LYS A 54 -26.29 -0.57 0.78
N SER A 55 -26.89 0.48 1.32
CA SER A 55 -26.25 1.37 2.29
C SER A 55 -27.15 1.56 3.51
N ASP A 56 -26.52 1.79 4.66
CA ASP A 56 -27.19 2.18 5.89
C ASP A 56 -26.45 3.38 6.50
N PRO A 57 -26.87 4.61 6.16
CA PRO A 57 -26.24 5.83 6.64
C PRO A 57 -26.21 5.97 8.17
N ALA A 58 -27.16 5.34 8.88
CA ALA A 58 -27.17 5.39 10.34
C ALA A 58 -26.03 4.55 10.94
N SER A 59 -25.84 3.33 10.41
CA SER A 59 -24.71 2.47 10.76
C SER A 59 -23.36 3.10 10.39
N GLU A 60 -23.26 3.71 9.20
CA GLU A 60 -22.06 4.43 8.76
C GLU A 60 -21.76 5.65 9.66
N GLY A 61 -22.77 6.42 10.05
CA GLY A 61 -22.64 7.52 11.00
C GLY A 61 -22.15 7.04 12.37
N ARG A 62 -22.71 5.92 12.87
CA ARG A 62 -22.29 5.32 14.14
C ARG A 62 -20.85 4.80 14.10
N LEU A 63 -20.41 4.22 12.98
CA LEU A 63 -19.00 3.87 12.79
C LEU A 63 -18.08 5.08 12.88
N GLY A 64 -18.49 6.22 12.30
CA GLY A 64 -17.74 7.47 12.41
C GLY A 64 -17.56 7.92 13.86
N GLU A 65 -18.63 7.88 14.66
CA GLU A 65 -18.57 8.21 16.09
C GLU A 65 -17.66 7.26 16.88
N LEU A 66 -17.79 5.96 16.65
CA LEU A 66 -16.99 4.94 17.33
C LEU A 66 -15.51 5.04 16.95
N SER A 67 -15.21 5.26 15.67
CA SER A 67 -13.85 5.41 15.12
C SER A 67 -13.07 6.50 15.84
N ALA A 68 -13.73 7.61 16.19
CA ALA A 68 -13.09 8.73 16.88
C ALA A 68 -12.68 8.42 18.34
N ALA A 69 -13.21 7.34 18.92
CA ALA A 69 -13.05 7.00 20.35
C ALA A 69 -12.39 5.63 20.59
N VAL A 70 -11.92 4.96 19.55
CA VAL A 70 -11.12 3.72 19.63
C VAL A 70 -9.66 4.00 19.31
N ASP A 71 -8.78 3.07 19.68
CA ASP A 71 -7.37 3.16 19.32
C ASP A 71 -7.19 3.18 17.78
N PRO A 72 -6.55 4.21 17.20
CA PRO A 72 -6.44 4.33 15.75
C PRO A 72 -5.60 3.25 15.08
N ALA A 73 -4.64 2.64 15.81
CA ALA A 73 -3.81 1.57 15.25
C ALA A 73 -4.60 0.25 15.16
N TRP A 74 -5.36 -0.08 16.20
CA TRP A 74 -6.33 -1.15 16.17
C TRP A 74 -7.36 -0.94 15.07
N LEU A 75 -7.92 0.28 14.95
CA LEU A 75 -8.91 0.63 13.94
C LEU A 75 -8.35 0.38 12.54
N ALA A 76 -7.17 0.93 12.25
CA ALA A 76 -6.49 0.75 10.96
C ALA A 76 -6.27 -0.74 10.65
N LEU A 77 -5.87 -1.56 11.62
CA LEU A 77 -5.70 -2.99 11.41
C LEU A 77 -7.00 -3.68 10.98
N VAL A 78 -8.10 -3.47 11.71
CA VAL A 78 -9.35 -4.19 11.47
C VAL A 78 -10.10 -3.69 10.23
N THR A 79 -9.96 -2.41 9.85
CA THR A 79 -10.59 -1.85 8.64
C THR A 79 -9.74 -2.02 7.39
N ILE A 80 -8.41 -2.08 7.52
CA ILE A 80 -7.51 -2.31 6.39
C ILE A 80 -7.34 -3.82 6.20
N LEU A 81 -6.53 -4.48 7.03
CA LEU A 81 -6.19 -5.89 6.80
C LEU A 81 -7.28 -6.85 7.23
N GLY A 82 -8.26 -6.39 8.01
CA GLY A 82 -9.45 -7.18 8.28
C GLY A 82 -10.39 -7.29 7.10
N HIS A 83 -10.40 -6.33 6.15
CA HIS A 83 -11.28 -6.29 4.99
C HIS A 83 -10.81 -7.21 3.84
N PRO A 84 -11.72 -7.68 2.97
CA PRO A 84 -11.39 -8.56 1.87
C PRO A 84 -10.48 -7.86 0.84
N PHE A 85 -9.73 -8.66 0.10
CA PHE A 85 -8.92 -8.18 -1.00
C PHE A 85 -9.81 -7.80 -2.20
N LEU A 86 -9.64 -6.58 -2.71
CA LEU A 86 -10.41 -6.04 -3.83
C LEU A 86 -9.49 -5.62 -4.98
N GLU A 87 -9.88 -5.98 -6.20
CA GLU A 87 -9.26 -5.57 -7.45
C GLU A 87 -10.26 -4.86 -8.37
N PRO A 88 -9.78 -4.03 -9.31
CA PRO A 88 -8.40 -3.51 -9.39
C PRO A 88 -8.13 -2.48 -8.29
N PHE A 89 -6.87 -2.26 -7.89
CA PHE A 89 -6.55 -1.13 -7.00
C PHE A 89 -6.66 0.22 -7.72
N THR A 90 -6.55 0.23 -9.04
CA THR A 90 -6.70 1.41 -9.89
C THR A 90 -8.17 1.54 -10.30
N GLY A 91 -8.88 2.56 -9.81
CA GLY A 91 -10.32 2.73 -10.03
C GLY A 91 -10.78 2.84 -11.49
N GLU A 92 -9.87 3.00 -12.45
CA GLU A 92 -10.20 3.01 -13.87
C GLU A 92 -10.06 1.61 -14.49
N ARG A 93 -11.20 1.06 -14.93
CA ARG A 93 -11.20 0.13 -16.06
C ARG A 93 -10.76 0.93 -17.27
N PHE A 94 -9.47 0.83 -17.62
CA PHE A 94 -8.96 1.42 -18.85
C PHE A 94 -9.84 1.02 -20.05
N CYS A 95 -9.89 1.90 -21.06
CA CYS A 95 -10.52 1.66 -22.36
C CYS A 95 -9.81 0.57 -23.20
N TYR A 96 -9.15 -0.40 -22.56
CA TYR A 96 -8.58 -1.58 -23.19
C TYR A 96 -9.50 -2.77 -22.97
N SER A 97 -9.63 -3.62 -24.00
CA SER A 97 -10.39 -4.87 -23.89
C SER A 97 -9.76 -5.84 -22.89
N GLU A 98 -8.43 -5.78 -22.70
CA GLU A 98 -7.67 -6.54 -21.71
C GLU A 98 -6.57 -5.64 -21.11
N PRO A 99 -6.51 -5.44 -19.79
CA PRO A 99 -5.44 -4.65 -19.16
C PRO A 99 -4.10 -5.41 -19.23
N PRO A 100 -2.96 -4.70 -19.38
CA PRO A 100 -1.64 -5.34 -19.41
C PRO A 100 -1.34 -6.04 -18.08
N ALA A 101 -0.52 -7.09 -18.13
CA ALA A 101 -0.07 -7.78 -16.93
C ALA A 101 0.80 -6.83 -16.10
N LEU A 102 0.42 -6.63 -14.83
CA LEU A 102 1.16 -5.80 -13.89
C LEU A 102 2.57 -6.39 -13.65
N PRO A 103 3.59 -5.56 -13.37
CA PRO A 103 4.99 -5.97 -13.27
C PRO A 103 5.34 -6.68 -11.95
N PHE A 104 4.38 -7.41 -11.37
CA PHE A 104 4.51 -8.08 -10.09
C PHE A 104 4.28 -9.58 -10.22
N ALA A 105 5.06 -10.37 -9.49
CA ALA A 105 4.89 -11.83 -9.43
C ALA A 105 3.66 -12.26 -8.62
N ASP A 106 3.01 -11.31 -7.93
CA ASP A 106 1.79 -11.53 -7.16
C ASP A 106 0.73 -10.50 -7.57
N ARG A 107 -0.52 -10.85 -7.31
CA ARG A 107 -1.65 -9.96 -7.53
C ARG A 107 -1.61 -8.80 -6.55
N ILE A 108 -1.94 -7.61 -7.04
CA ILE A 108 -1.97 -6.38 -6.26
C ILE A 108 -3.36 -5.76 -6.34
N GLY A 109 -3.87 -5.37 -5.18
CA GLY A 109 -5.23 -4.89 -4.98
C GLY A 109 -5.25 -4.02 -3.73
N THR A 110 -6.43 -3.78 -3.18
CA THR A 110 -6.57 -3.07 -1.89
C THR A 110 -7.22 -3.94 -0.84
N ARG A 111 -6.91 -3.65 0.42
CA ARG A 111 -7.78 -3.97 1.56
C ARG A 111 -8.00 -2.68 2.33
N GLY A 112 -9.25 -2.32 2.62
CA GLY A 112 -9.60 -1.04 3.28
C GLY A 112 -8.93 0.20 2.71
N GLY A 113 -8.73 0.26 1.38
CA GLY A 113 -8.12 1.41 0.70
C GLY A 113 -6.59 1.46 0.70
N VAL A 114 -5.90 0.51 1.35
CA VAL A 114 -4.43 0.38 1.28
C VAL A 114 -4.06 -0.68 0.25
N ALA A 115 -3.18 -0.32 -0.67
CA ALA A 115 -2.65 -1.24 -1.66
C ALA A 115 -1.71 -2.27 -1.03
N VAL A 116 -1.97 -3.55 -1.33
CA VAL A 116 -1.26 -4.71 -0.78
C VAL A 116 -1.18 -5.83 -1.82
N PHE A 117 -0.24 -6.75 -1.64
CA PHE A 117 -0.21 -8.00 -2.40
C PHE A 117 -1.20 -9.02 -1.82
N GLU A 118 -1.93 -9.74 -2.68
CA GLU A 118 -3.01 -10.67 -2.29
C GLU A 118 -2.52 -11.72 -1.28
N THR A 119 -1.34 -12.28 -1.51
CA THR A 119 -0.78 -13.35 -0.65
C THR A 119 -0.11 -12.85 0.63
N GLN A 120 0.00 -11.53 0.83
CA GLN A 120 0.66 -10.97 2.01
C GLN A 120 -0.32 -10.60 3.12
N PHE A 121 0.19 -10.59 4.35
CA PHE A 121 -0.57 -10.35 5.56
C PHE A 121 -1.76 -11.30 5.76
N THR A 122 -1.67 -12.51 5.20
CA THR A 122 -2.65 -13.60 5.33
C THR A 122 -2.13 -14.78 6.15
N ASP A 123 -0.89 -14.72 6.65
CA ASP A 123 -0.35 -15.66 7.63
C ASP A 123 -0.47 -15.05 9.04
N PRO A 124 -1.01 -15.78 10.04
CA PRO A 124 -0.93 -15.39 11.46
C PRO A 124 0.45 -14.90 11.93
N ARG A 125 1.54 -15.34 11.30
CA ARG A 125 2.92 -14.94 11.61
C ARG A 125 3.29 -13.56 11.08
N ALA A 126 2.54 -13.02 10.11
CA ALA A 126 2.72 -11.66 9.62
C ALA A 126 2.33 -10.62 10.69
N TRP A 127 1.52 -11.01 11.69
CA TRP A 127 1.22 -10.16 12.83
C TRP A 127 2.49 -9.84 13.62
N ALA A 128 2.73 -8.55 13.83
CA ALA A 128 3.71 -8.02 14.76
C ALA A 128 3.12 -6.79 15.46
N GLN A 129 3.59 -6.49 16.67
CA GLN A 129 3.10 -5.35 17.45
C GLN A 129 3.22 -4.01 16.69
N GLY A 130 4.21 -3.88 15.80
CA GLY A 130 4.42 -2.69 15.00
C GLY A 130 3.53 -2.55 13.76
N LEU A 131 2.87 -3.62 13.29
CA LEU A 131 2.04 -3.58 12.08
C LEU A 131 0.85 -2.60 12.21
N PRO A 132 0.09 -2.58 13.33
CA PRO A 132 -0.96 -1.58 13.54
C PRO A 132 -0.47 -0.13 13.43
N GLU A 133 0.76 0.18 13.86
CA GLU A 133 1.32 1.54 13.76
C GLU A 133 1.62 1.94 12.32
N ASP A 134 2.11 1.00 11.50
CA ASP A 134 2.32 1.20 10.06
C ASP A 134 0.99 1.50 9.35
N LEU A 135 -0.05 0.73 9.65
CA LEU A 135 -1.38 0.92 9.08
C LEU A 135 -2.03 2.21 9.54
N ARG A 136 -1.89 2.55 10.83
CA ARG A 136 -2.31 3.85 11.38
C ARG A 136 -1.67 4.97 10.60
N PHE A 137 -0.36 4.95 10.46
CA PHE A 137 0.36 5.97 9.72
C PHE A 137 -0.15 6.10 8.28
N LEU A 138 -0.25 4.99 7.54
CA LEU A 138 -0.74 5.00 6.16
C LEU A 138 -2.16 5.58 6.03
N SER A 139 -3.03 5.35 7.02
CA SER A 139 -4.39 5.92 7.05
C SER A 139 -4.43 7.44 7.27
N THR A 140 -3.32 8.06 7.68
CA THR A 140 -3.21 9.51 7.90
C THR A 140 -2.63 10.28 6.72
N LEU A 141 -2.18 9.59 5.66
CA LEU A 141 -1.61 10.26 4.50
C LEU A 141 -2.69 10.98 3.70
N GLU A 142 -2.54 12.30 3.55
CA GLU A 142 -3.35 13.11 2.66
C GLU A 142 -2.84 12.94 1.23
N LEU A 143 -3.43 11.97 0.53
CA LEU A 143 -3.04 11.59 -0.83
C LEU A 143 -4.03 12.17 -1.83
N GLY A 144 -3.48 12.88 -2.82
CA GLY A 144 -4.20 13.37 -3.98
C GLY A 144 -3.91 12.53 -5.20
N GLU A 145 -3.68 13.22 -6.30
CA GLU A 145 -3.34 12.62 -7.59
C GLU A 145 -1.83 12.71 -7.83
N CYS A 146 -1.34 11.82 -8.70
CA CYS A 146 0.01 11.85 -9.21
C CYS A 146 0.24 13.19 -9.92
N ALA A 147 1.23 13.95 -9.45
CA ALA A 147 1.41 15.34 -9.87
C ALA A 147 2.00 15.50 -11.28
N TYR A 148 2.60 14.45 -11.84
CA TYR A 148 3.35 14.54 -13.09
C TYR A 148 2.52 14.06 -14.26
N GLY A 149 2.50 14.87 -15.31
CA GLY A 149 1.85 14.51 -16.56
C GLY A 149 0.44 15.06 -16.72
N ALA A 150 -0.19 14.68 -17.82
CA ALA A 150 -1.52 15.17 -18.19
C ALA A 150 -2.67 14.29 -17.65
N ALA A 151 -2.37 13.20 -16.93
CA ALA A 151 -3.37 12.30 -16.39
C ALA A 151 -3.54 12.48 -14.88
N SER A 152 -4.79 12.64 -14.49
CA SER A 152 -5.28 12.67 -13.12
C SER A 152 -5.39 11.22 -12.61
N VAL A 153 -4.35 10.76 -11.89
CA VAL A 153 -4.31 9.38 -11.38
C VAL A 153 -4.19 9.39 -9.86
N PRO A 154 -5.09 8.73 -9.11
CA PRO A 154 -5.01 8.69 -7.64
C PRO A 154 -3.73 8.00 -7.14
N VAL A 155 -3.20 8.51 -6.02
CA VAL A 155 -2.11 7.88 -5.26
C VAL A 155 -2.70 7.10 -4.09
N TYR A 156 -2.27 5.85 -3.94
CA TYR A 156 -2.75 4.97 -2.87
C TYR A 156 -1.66 4.72 -1.82
N PRO A 157 -2.02 4.63 -0.54
CA PRO A 157 -1.08 4.13 0.47
C PRO A 157 -0.74 2.68 0.17
N PHE A 158 0.49 2.28 0.45
CA PHE A 158 1.02 0.97 0.10
C PHE A 158 1.81 0.35 1.25
N ILE A 159 1.65 -0.97 1.43
CA ILE A 159 2.43 -1.75 2.39
C ILE A 159 2.73 -3.15 1.83
N CYS A 160 3.95 -3.63 2.05
CA CYS A 160 4.33 -5.01 1.75
C CYS A 160 5.28 -5.60 2.79
N GLU A 161 5.31 -6.93 2.90
CA GLU A 161 6.25 -7.63 3.76
C GLU A 161 7.68 -7.56 3.19
N LEU A 162 8.66 -7.37 4.07
CA LEU A 162 10.07 -7.35 3.72
C LEU A 162 10.74 -8.63 4.25
N GLY A 163 11.23 -9.46 3.33
CA GLY A 163 11.83 -10.77 3.66
C GLY A 163 13.24 -10.71 4.24
N VAL A 164 13.84 -9.52 4.36
CA VAL A 164 15.21 -9.34 4.85
C VAL A 164 15.24 -8.47 6.10
N ASP A 165 16.12 -8.83 7.03
CA ASP A 165 16.38 -8.04 8.24
C ASP A 165 17.75 -7.38 8.17
N ARG A 166 17.89 -6.36 7.31
CA ARG A 166 19.11 -5.56 7.19
C ARG A 166 18.82 -4.07 6.99
N TRP A 167 19.79 -3.26 7.41
CA TRP A 167 19.78 -1.82 7.26
C TRP A 167 21.19 -1.31 6.94
N PRO A 168 21.38 -0.46 5.91
CA PRO A 168 20.38 -0.03 4.93
C PRO A 168 19.94 -1.16 3.98
N LEU A 169 18.81 -0.96 3.28
CA LEU A 169 18.36 -1.84 2.20
C LEU A 169 19.12 -1.54 0.91
N THR A 170 19.30 -2.56 0.06
CA THR A 170 19.75 -2.38 -1.32
C THR A 170 18.57 -2.31 -2.27
N ALA A 171 18.80 -1.86 -3.51
CA ALA A 171 17.78 -1.88 -4.56
C ALA A 171 17.22 -3.29 -4.79
N ALA A 172 18.06 -4.32 -4.74
CA ALA A 172 17.64 -5.72 -4.87
C ALA A 172 16.67 -6.15 -3.75
N ASP A 173 16.87 -5.70 -2.50
CA ASP A 173 15.95 -6.02 -1.41
C ASP A 173 14.57 -5.41 -1.65
N VAL A 174 14.55 -4.16 -2.12
CA VAL A 174 13.33 -3.42 -2.39
C VAL A 174 12.56 -4.06 -3.53
N LEU A 175 13.22 -4.33 -4.66
CA LEU A 175 12.59 -5.03 -5.79
C LEU A 175 12.06 -6.41 -5.40
N ALA A 176 12.80 -7.16 -4.58
CA ALA A 176 12.35 -8.45 -4.08
C ALA A 176 11.11 -8.33 -3.18
N ALA A 177 11.07 -7.35 -2.27
CA ALA A 177 9.92 -7.09 -1.40
C ALA A 177 8.69 -6.59 -2.18
N LEU A 178 8.92 -5.80 -3.23
CA LEU A 178 7.89 -5.38 -4.19
C LEU A 178 7.47 -6.51 -5.14
N LYS A 179 8.08 -7.70 -5.04
CA LYS A 179 7.83 -8.83 -5.94
C LYS A 179 7.93 -8.42 -7.43
N ALA A 180 8.82 -7.48 -7.75
CA ALA A 180 9.00 -6.97 -9.09
C ALA A 180 9.43 -8.13 -10.01
N HIS A 181 8.59 -8.45 -10.98
CA HIS A 181 8.86 -9.49 -11.95
C HIS A 181 9.46 -8.85 -13.20
N GLN A 182 10.58 -9.41 -13.68
CA GLN A 182 11.25 -8.94 -14.90
C GLN A 182 11.66 -7.45 -14.87
N PHE A 183 12.22 -6.98 -13.76
CA PHE A 183 12.89 -5.67 -13.72
C PHE A 183 13.94 -5.58 -14.83
N ARG A 184 13.80 -4.59 -15.73
CA ARG A 184 14.66 -4.40 -16.90
C ARG A 184 15.13 -2.96 -16.98
N SER A 185 16.42 -2.76 -16.72
CA SER A 185 17.06 -1.46 -16.84
C SER A 185 18.37 -1.60 -17.61
N ALA A 186 18.54 -0.83 -18.67
CA ALA A 186 19.81 -0.73 -19.41
C ALA A 186 20.83 0.20 -18.71
N HIS A 187 20.38 0.99 -17.73
CA HIS A 187 21.14 2.13 -17.19
C HIS A 187 21.55 1.97 -15.73
N ILE A 188 21.01 0.96 -15.04
CA ILE A 188 21.38 0.62 -13.67
C ILE A 188 22.42 -0.50 -13.66
N ARG A 189 23.63 -0.18 -13.17
CA ARG A 189 24.80 -1.08 -13.23
C ARG A 189 24.82 -2.16 -12.16
N THR A 190 24.17 -1.92 -11.02
CA THR A 190 24.14 -2.85 -9.89
C THR A 190 22.90 -2.59 -9.04
N LEU A 191 22.32 -3.68 -8.52
CA LEU A 191 21.20 -3.65 -7.58
C LEU A 191 21.65 -3.94 -6.13
N ASP A 192 22.93 -4.23 -5.90
CA ASP A 192 23.49 -4.48 -4.57
C ASP A 192 23.89 -3.17 -3.86
N ALA A 193 23.61 -2.02 -4.48
CA ALA A 193 23.86 -0.71 -3.91
C ALA A 193 22.71 -0.26 -3.01
N THR A 194 23.05 0.49 -1.96
CA THR A 194 22.12 1.11 -1.00
C THR A 194 21.78 2.56 -1.36
N THR A 195 22.36 3.05 -2.44
CA THR A 195 22.14 4.37 -3.02
C THR A 195 22.37 4.23 -4.52
N ILE A 196 21.34 4.57 -5.30
CA ILE A 196 21.41 4.61 -6.76
C ILE A 196 20.93 6.01 -7.17
N PRO A 197 21.74 6.78 -7.91
CA PRO A 197 21.29 8.06 -8.45
C PRO A 197 20.24 7.81 -9.53
N TYR A 198 19.42 8.83 -9.82
CA TYR A 198 18.50 8.75 -10.94
C TYR A 198 19.25 8.35 -12.24
N PRO A 199 18.83 7.28 -12.95
CA PRO A 199 19.55 6.79 -14.12
C PRO A 199 19.43 7.71 -15.34
N GLY A 200 18.56 8.72 -15.31
CA GLY A 200 18.15 9.50 -16.48
C GLY A 200 16.97 8.85 -17.20
N TYR A 201 16.18 9.66 -17.89
CA TYR A 201 15.07 9.16 -18.71
C TYR A 201 15.61 8.71 -20.08
N HIS A 202 15.38 7.45 -20.45
CA HIS A 202 15.90 6.87 -21.70
C HIS A 202 14.82 6.21 -22.54
N MET A 203 14.07 7.04 -23.28
CA MET A 203 13.02 6.60 -24.19
C MET A 203 13.49 5.51 -25.17
N GLY A 204 12.70 4.45 -25.32
CA GLY A 204 12.95 3.39 -26.29
C GLY A 204 14.01 2.36 -25.87
N SER A 205 14.41 2.36 -24.60
CA SER A 205 15.25 1.33 -23.99
C SER A 205 14.50 0.61 -22.86
N ASP A 206 15.07 -0.49 -22.35
CA ASP A 206 14.65 -1.10 -21.09
C ASP A 206 14.87 -0.09 -19.97
N ASN A 207 13.78 0.53 -19.49
CA ASN A 207 13.82 1.73 -18.65
C ASN A 207 13.03 1.58 -17.34
N ASP A 208 13.01 0.39 -16.73
CA ASP A 208 12.62 0.31 -15.32
C ASP A 208 13.67 1.04 -14.46
N GLU A 209 13.20 1.69 -13.40
CA GLU A 209 14.01 2.57 -12.58
C GLU A 209 13.89 2.17 -11.11
N ILE A 210 15.01 2.28 -10.40
CA ILE A 210 15.06 2.23 -8.94
C ILE A 210 16.20 3.12 -8.46
N HIS A 211 15.86 4.15 -7.70
CA HIS A 211 16.82 5.16 -7.21
C HIS A 211 16.34 5.80 -5.91
N ASN A 212 17.19 6.64 -5.32
CA ASN A 212 16.89 7.39 -4.09
C ASN A 212 16.97 8.91 -4.29
N ASP A 213 16.81 9.35 -5.54
CA ASP A 213 16.86 10.77 -5.90
C ASP A 213 15.47 11.40 -5.78
N PHE A 214 15.27 12.25 -4.77
CA PHE A 214 13.98 12.88 -4.51
C PHE A 214 13.52 13.76 -5.67
N SER A 215 14.44 14.38 -6.41
CA SER A 215 14.08 15.30 -7.49
C SER A 215 13.43 14.62 -8.71
N ASP A 216 13.50 13.29 -8.79
CA ASP A 216 13.05 12.50 -9.94
C ASP A 216 12.05 11.39 -9.53
N GLN A 217 11.26 11.65 -8.47
CA GLN A 217 10.34 10.65 -7.88
C GLN A 217 9.00 10.45 -8.62
N TYR A 218 8.59 11.41 -9.46
CA TYR A 218 7.40 11.38 -10.34
C TYR A 218 6.01 11.15 -9.71
N ILE A 219 5.83 11.26 -8.39
CA ILE A 219 4.56 11.00 -7.70
C ILE A 219 3.99 12.28 -7.06
N PHE A 220 4.77 12.95 -6.23
CA PHE A 220 4.39 14.12 -5.42
C PHE A 220 4.78 15.44 -6.08
N GLU A 221 3.99 16.49 -5.89
CA GLU A 221 4.28 17.82 -6.45
C GLU A 221 5.66 18.38 -6.03
N HIS A 222 6.31 19.10 -6.96
CA HIS A 222 7.66 19.67 -6.81
C HIS A 222 7.69 21.20 -6.80
N GLU A 223 6.59 21.93 -6.57
CA GLU A 223 6.60 23.40 -6.57
C GLU A 223 7.49 23.98 -5.43
N GLU A 224 8.80 24.00 -5.68
CA GLU A 224 9.92 24.68 -5.02
C GLU A 224 10.34 24.24 -3.59
N VAL A 225 10.46 22.93 -3.28
CA VAL A 225 10.61 22.52 -1.86
C VAL A 225 11.57 21.37 -1.52
N ASP A 226 12.11 21.49 -0.31
CA ASP A 226 12.80 20.52 0.54
C ASP A 226 12.11 19.12 0.55
N GLU A 227 12.89 18.04 0.49
CA GLU A 227 12.46 16.63 0.59
C GLU A 227 11.55 16.36 1.80
N PHE A 228 11.64 17.19 2.84
CA PHE A 228 10.86 17.08 4.06
C PHE A 228 9.53 17.88 4.05
N GLU A 229 9.07 18.47 2.95
CA GLU A 229 7.77 19.17 2.93
C GLU A 229 6.63 18.39 2.24
N GLY A 230 5.39 18.84 2.47
CA GLY A 230 4.18 18.21 1.95
C GLY A 230 3.97 16.76 2.39
N THR A 231 3.12 16.04 1.65
CA THR A 231 2.82 14.62 1.91
C THR A 231 4.07 13.75 1.75
N HIS A 232 4.97 14.07 0.81
CA HIS A 232 6.26 13.39 0.67
C HIS A 232 7.07 13.50 1.97
N GLY A 233 7.19 14.70 2.53
CA GLY A 233 7.90 14.97 3.76
C GLY A 233 7.32 14.26 4.99
N VAL A 234 6.00 14.08 5.05
CA VAL A 234 5.34 13.26 6.08
C VAL A 234 5.80 11.80 5.96
N LEU A 235 5.81 11.23 4.75
CA LEU A 235 6.31 9.88 4.48
C LEU A 235 7.80 9.72 4.79
N LYS A 236 8.63 10.67 4.34
CA LYS A 236 10.07 10.68 4.57
C LYS A 236 10.41 10.67 6.06
N ARG A 237 9.72 11.50 6.86
CA ARG A 237 9.93 11.56 8.32
C ARG A 237 9.51 10.27 9.02
N TYR A 238 8.42 9.64 8.59
CA TYR A 238 7.97 8.38 9.17
C TYR A 238 8.96 7.24 8.91
N VAL A 239 9.41 7.09 7.67
CA VAL A 239 10.43 6.09 7.30
C VAL A 239 11.75 6.33 8.03
N GLY A 240 12.14 7.60 8.23
CA GLY A 240 13.34 7.96 8.98
C GLY A 240 14.67 7.61 8.28
N GLY A 241 14.62 7.21 7.01
CA GLY A 241 15.79 6.92 6.18
C GLY A 241 15.51 7.08 4.68
N PRO A 242 16.24 6.38 3.79
CA PRO A 242 16.06 6.57 2.36
C PRO A 242 14.68 6.07 1.91
N LEU A 243 14.01 6.88 1.08
CA LEU A 243 12.92 6.42 0.25
C LEU A 243 13.51 5.91 -1.06
N TRP A 244 12.95 4.81 -1.56
CA TRP A 244 13.22 4.27 -2.87
C TRP A 244 12.08 4.65 -3.79
N TYR A 245 12.43 5.28 -4.91
CA TYR A 245 11.53 5.60 -6.01
C TYR A 245 11.70 4.53 -7.06
N VAL A 246 10.60 3.90 -7.45
CA VAL A 246 10.60 2.75 -8.34
C VAL A 246 9.59 2.98 -9.45
N LEU A 247 10.05 2.82 -10.69
CA LEU A 247 9.23 2.87 -11.89
C LEU A 247 9.31 1.52 -12.58
N LEU A 248 8.16 0.86 -12.77
CA LEU A 248 8.08 -0.44 -13.42
C LEU A 248 7.11 -0.41 -14.60
N HIS A 249 7.51 -0.97 -15.73
CA HIS A 249 6.65 -1.12 -16.90
C HIS A 249 5.83 -2.42 -16.81
N PRO A 250 4.49 -2.34 -16.83
CA PRO A 250 3.65 -3.49 -17.15
C PRO A 250 4.05 -4.13 -18.48
N THR A 251 3.95 -5.45 -18.57
CA THR A 251 4.26 -6.18 -19.80
C THR A 251 3.05 -6.18 -20.72
N ARG A 252 3.25 -5.88 -22.02
CA ARG A 252 2.26 -6.14 -23.06
C ARG A 252 2.56 -7.46 -23.76
N ASP A 253 1.51 -8.19 -24.13
CA ASP A 253 1.62 -9.44 -24.90
C ASP A 253 2.23 -9.22 -26.31
N ASP A 254 2.22 -7.99 -26.82
CA ASP A 254 2.77 -7.59 -28.10
C ASP A 254 4.27 -7.21 -28.06
N GLY A 255 4.92 -7.28 -26.89
CA GLY A 255 6.35 -7.00 -26.72
C GLY A 255 6.71 -5.51 -26.70
N PHE A 256 5.74 -4.59 -26.70
CA PHE A 256 5.98 -3.17 -26.52
C PHE A 256 5.84 -2.77 -25.04
N ALA A 257 6.50 -1.67 -24.64
CA ALA A 257 6.30 -1.09 -23.31
C ALA A 257 4.85 -0.63 -23.16
N ALA A 258 4.25 -0.87 -21.98
CA ALA A 258 2.91 -0.39 -21.67
C ALA A 258 2.83 1.15 -21.79
N ALA A 259 1.64 1.64 -22.16
CA ALA A 259 1.39 3.08 -22.22
C ALA A 259 1.44 3.73 -20.82
N TYR A 260 1.34 2.93 -19.76
CA TYR A 260 1.41 3.32 -18.37
C TYR A 260 2.59 2.62 -17.68
N VAL A 261 3.07 3.24 -16.60
CA VAL A 261 4.05 2.70 -15.66
C VAL A 261 3.45 2.65 -14.27
N ILE A 262 3.95 1.76 -13.43
CA ILE A 262 3.68 1.76 -12.00
C ILE A 262 4.78 2.53 -11.30
N LEU A 263 4.39 3.48 -10.46
CA LEU A 263 5.29 4.31 -9.65
C LEU A 263 5.11 3.97 -8.18
N LEU A 264 6.21 3.80 -7.46
CA LEU A 264 6.21 3.61 -6.02
C LEU A 264 7.23 4.53 -5.35
N ALA A 265 6.86 5.06 -4.18
CA ALA A 265 7.80 5.65 -3.22
C ALA A 265 7.69 4.87 -1.92
N VAL A 266 8.71 4.10 -1.57
CA VAL A 266 8.68 3.16 -0.44
C VAL A 266 9.92 3.25 0.43
N GLY A 267 9.75 3.01 1.72
CA GLY A 267 10.84 2.93 2.68
C GLY A 267 10.63 1.83 3.70
N ARG A 268 11.69 1.44 4.40
CA ARG A 268 11.59 0.47 5.49
C ARG A 268 10.76 1.08 6.63
N SER A 269 9.78 0.32 7.12
CA SER A 269 9.04 0.68 8.33
C SER A 269 9.98 0.81 9.54
N PRO A 270 9.82 1.83 10.39
CA PRO A 270 10.53 1.90 11.68
C PRO A 270 9.99 0.90 12.71
N HIS A 271 8.84 0.27 12.44
CA HIS A 271 8.14 -0.63 13.36
C HIS A 271 8.28 -2.12 12.98
N GLY A 272 9.06 -2.47 11.95
CA GLY A 272 9.45 -3.85 11.67
C GLY A 272 9.78 -4.14 10.20
N SER A 273 9.85 -5.43 9.85
CA SER A 273 10.29 -5.90 8.53
C SER A 273 9.20 -5.78 7.47
N ARG A 274 8.89 -4.54 7.07
CA ARG A 274 7.95 -4.18 6.01
C ARG A 274 8.47 -2.98 5.22
N LEU A 275 7.98 -2.84 3.99
CA LEU A 275 8.03 -1.55 3.29
C LEU A 275 6.69 -0.84 3.45
N VAL A 276 6.75 0.46 3.71
CA VAL A 276 5.60 1.37 3.77
C VAL A 276 5.82 2.49 2.77
N GLY A 277 4.75 3.00 2.17
CA GLY A 277 4.88 4.04 1.17
C GLY A 277 3.59 4.30 0.41
N VAL A 278 3.75 4.64 -0.86
CA VAL A 278 2.65 4.86 -1.78
C VAL A 278 2.88 4.14 -3.11
N ILE A 279 1.79 3.89 -3.82
CA ILE A 279 1.77 3.38 -5.18
C ILE A 279 0.79 4.18 -6.03
N THR A 280 1.15 4.43 -7.27
CA THR A 280 0.27 4.99 -8.29
C THR A 280 0.65 4.44 -9.67
N GLN A 281 -0.03 4.90 -10.69
CA GLN A 281 0.32 4.66 -12.08
C GLN A 281 0.38 5.98 -12.83
N GLN A 282 1.09 6.02 -13.94
CA GLN A 282 1.14 7.21 -14.79
C GLN A 282 1.37 6.82 -16.25
N MET A 283 0.93 7.64 -17.19
CA MET A 283 1.29 7.50 -18.61
C MET A 283 2.81 7.58 -18.74
N CYS A 284 3.42 6.55 -19.32
CA CYS A 284 4.87 6.50 -19.56
C CYS A 284 5.33 7.73 -20.34
N HIS A 285 4.58 8.11 -21.38
CA HIS A 285 4.93 9.26 -22.22
C HIS A 285 4.80 10.61 -21.48
N SER A 286 4.02 10.68 -20.41
CA SER A 286 3.79 11.92 -19.67
C SER A 286 4.92 12.22 -18.69
N LEU A 287 5.82 11.26 -18.47
CA LEU A 287 7.07 11.46 -17.75
C LEU A 287 8.21 11.91 -18.69
N CYS A 288 7.92 12.07 -20.00
CA CYS A 288 8.89 12.44 -21.05
C CYS A 288 8.99 13.94 -21.34
N GLU A 289 8.10 14.78 -20.80
CA GLU A 289 8.04 16.22 -21.10
C GLU A 289 8.60 17.07 -19.96
#